data_AF-A0A558DDQ4-F1
#
_entry.id   AF-A0A558DDQ4-F1
#
_cell.length_a   1.000
_cell.length_b   1.000
_cell.length_c   1.000
_cell.angle_alpha   90.00
_cell.angle_beta   90.00
_cell.angle_gamma   90.00
#
_symmetry.space_group_name_H-M   'P 1'
#
loop_
_entity.id
_entity.type
_entity.pdbx_description
1 polymer ?
#
loop_
_entity_poly.entity_id
_entity_poly.type
_entity_poly.pdbx_seq_one_letter_code
_entity_poly.pdbx_strand_id
1 'polypeptide(L)'
;MSFHLPTSVLSDTRFPLCIGECITLPDQSVREFLTQLPLPGVVIFVHGVNSDGEWFDAAEEGLCKGLNNRLARNSAQMKYDGVEAGALKPVLYSPELTSDGFVHPKRSDKTFIAPEPHYSPVIRFRWGYKADMESVKEWGDKVWLNEHDYWGGGPFANGCTSLADLWSEGLYDRLFFWITAQHLNPVPGRDAYSCPHRAYYVHAALRLTKLIASIRRKQPDCPVTVVCHSQGNMIGMAAAFLGESTGAVADTYVLANPPYSLEAFNGLDDWSQRYTRNAKGESGRQTGNARVQTLKSFFDIIRSRQTCKQSPETIDRSMANAAPQDGSTGFTAEKDLACYGLNGNAYGRVTLYCNPHDQVISASTVKGIGWLGLSSE
;
A
#
# COMPACT_ATOMS: atom_id res chain seq x y z
N MET A 1 -23.22 -11.81 -23.16
CA MET A 1 -21.83 -11.99 -23.62
C MET A 1 -21.42 -13.41 -23.24
N SER A 2 -21.35 -14.30 -24.22
CA SER A 2 -20.83 -15.64 -24.03
C SER A 2 -19.41 -15.65 -24.57
N PHE A 3 -18.42 -15.94 -23.74
CA PHE A 3 -17.05 -16.12 -24.17
C PHE A 3 -16.90 -17.55 -24.69
N HIS A 4 -16.52 -17.71 -25.95
CA HIS A 4 -16.12 -18.99 -26.51
C HIS A 4 -14.61 -18.99 -26.76
N LEU A 5 -13.98 -20.16 -26.59
CA LEU A 5 -12.56 -20.36 -26.90
C LEU A 5 -12.35 -20.32 -28.43
N PRO A 6 -11.24 -19.75 -28.93
CA PRO A 6 -11.05 -19.57 -30.38
C PRO A 6 -10.80 -20.91 -31.05
N THR A 7 -11.53 -21.19 -32.13
CA THR A 7 -11.39 -22.40 -32.97
C THR A 7 -10.53 -22.21 -34.23
N SER A 8 -9.90 -21.06 -34.44
CA SER A 8 -9.03 -20.85 -35.61
C SER A 8 -7.69 -20.26 -35.23
N VAL A 9 -6.65 -21.07 -35.35
CA VAL A 9 -5.26 -20.62 -35.46
C VAL A 9 -5.08 -20.11 -36.89
N LEU A 10 -5.01 -18.78 -37.07
CA LEU A 10 -4.69 -18.17 -38.36
C LEU A 10 -3.27 -17.59 -38.36
N SER A 11 -2.61 -17.82 -39.48
CA SER A 11 -1.17 -17.87 -39.71
C SER A 11 -0.59 -16.55 -40.21
N ASP A 12 -0.54 -15.52 -39.35
CA ASP A 12 0.30 -14.34 -39.62
C ASP A 12 0.99 -13.90 -38.33
N THR A 13 2.31 -14.11 -38.26
CA THR A 13 3.17 -13.87 -37.09
C THR A 13 3.49 -12.39 -36.86
N ARG A 14 2.50 -11.51 -37.03
CA ARG A 14 2.61 -10.06 -36.79
C ARG A 14 1.53 -9.64 -35.80
N PHE A 15 1.67 -10.14 -34.58
CA PHE A 15 0.75 -9.95 -33.46
C PHE A 15 0.41 -8.46 -33.22
N PRO A 16 -0.85 -8.04 -33.35
CA PRO A 16 -1.29 -6.73 -32.88
C PRO A 16 -1.39 -6.76 -31.36
N LEU A 17 -0.84 -5.72 -30.71
CA LEU A 17 -0.78 -5.57 -29.24
C LEU A 17 -2.15 -5.54 -28.56
N CYS A 18 -3.26 -5.37 -29.28
CA CYS A 18 -4.62 -5.31 -28.75
C CYS A 18 -5.65 -5.65 -29.85
N ILE A 19 -6.15 -6.89 -29.89
CA ILE A 19 -7.31 -7.29 -30.70
C ILE A 19 -8.42 -7.74 -29.75
N GLY A 20 -9.63 -7.22 -29.93
CA GLY A 20 -10.86 -7.88 -29.48
C GLY A 20 -11.71 -8.30 -30.68
N GLU A 21 -12.51 -9.36 -30.51
CA GLU A 21 -13.48 -9.80 -31.52
C GLU A 21 -14.89 -9.48 -31.03
N CYS A 22 -15.72 -8.90 -31.91
CA CYS A 22 -17.17 -8.88 -31.70
C CYS A 22 -17.87 -9.41 -32.94
N ILE A 23 -18.92 -10.21 -32.72
CA ILE A 23 -19.79 -10.69 -33.80
C ILE A 23 -20.68 -9.53 -34.20
N THR A 24 -20.52 -9.05 -35.43
CA THR A 24 -21.39 -8.02 -35.99
C THR A 24 -22.08 -8.55 -37.24
N LEU A 25 -23.40 -8.35 -37.32
CA LEU A 25 -24.30 -8.71 -38.44
C LEU A 25 -24.61 -10.22 -38.59
N PRO A 26 -25.69 -10.60 -39.35
CA PRO A 26 -26.19 -11.98 -39.44
C PRO A 26 -25.21 -12.99 -40.03
N ASP A 27 -24.13 -12.54 -40.67
CA ASP A 27 -23.15 -13.35 -41.39
C ASP A 27 -21.98 -13.85 -40.52
N GLN A 28 -21.98 -13.52 -39.22
CA GLN A 28 -20.92 -13.89 -38.27
C GLN A 28 -19.53 -13.34 -38.63
N SER A 29 -19.44 -12.27 -39.42
CA SER A 29 -18.17 -11.63 -39.72
C SER A 29 -17.49 -11.09 -38.44
N VAL A 30 -16.17 -11.28 -38.35
CA VAL A 30 -15.33 -10.82 -37.24
C VAL A 30 -14.75 -9.46 -37.59
N ARG A 31 -14.92 -8.49 -36.69
CA ARG A 31 -14.28 -7.18 -36.80
C ARG A 31 -13.24 -7.01 -35.71
N GLU A 32 -12.00 -6.71 -36.12
CA GLU A 32 -10.94 -6.36 -35.20
C GLU A 32 -11.15 -4.94 -34.66
N PHE A 33 -10.89 -4.76 -33.37
CA PHE A 33 -10.84 -3.45 -32.73
C PHE A 33 -9.68 -3.37 -31.73
N LEU A 34 -9.22 -2.14 -31.49
CA LEU A 34 -8.20 -1.86 -30.49
C LEU A 34 -8.82 -1.93 -29.09
N THR A 35 -8.31 -2.83 -28.26
CA THR A 35 -8.52 -2.77 -26.81
C THR A 35 -7.42 -1.93 -26.14
N GLN A 36 -7.68 -1.43 -24.94
CA GLN A 36 -6.65 -0.83 -24.10
C GLN A 36 -5.83 -1.96 -23.45
N LEU A 37 -4.48 -1.86 -23.44
CA LEU A 37 -3.66 -2.83 -22.72
C LEU A 37 -4.00 -2.81 -21.23
N PRO A 38 -4.21 -3.97 -20.57
CA PRO A 38 -4.63 -3.99 -19.18
C PRO A 38 -3.55 -3.45 -18.23
N LEU A 39 -3.97 -3.01 -17.04
CA LEU A 39 -3.06 -2.70 -15.95
C LEU A 39 -2.33 -3.96 -15.48
N PRO A 40 -1.04 -3.87 -15.08
CA PRO A 40 -0.26 -5.01 -14.59
C PRO A 40 -0.72 -5.56 -13.23
N GLY A 41 -1.68 -4.90 -12.60
CA GLY A 41 -2.20 -5.21 -11.27
C GLY A 41 -2.67 -3.94 -10.58
N VAL A 42 -2.97 -4.05 -9.28
CA VAL A 42 -3.30 -2.93 -8.40
C VAL A 42 -2.19 -2.72 -7.39
N VAL A 43 -1.78 -1.46 -7.21
CA VAL A 43 -0.79 -1.06 -6.21
C VAL A 43 -1.45 -0.13 -5.20
N ILE A 44 -1.55 -0.54 -3.94
CA ILE A 44 -2.19 0.24 -2.88
C ILE A 44 -1.11 0.93 -2.07
N PHE A 45 -1.13 2.26 -2.04
CA PHE A 45 -0.21 3.04 -1.22
C PHE A 45 -0.83 3.36 0.14
N VAL A 46 -0.11 3.06 1.22
CA VAL A 46 -0.55 3.27 2.61
C VAL A 46 0.46 4.18 3.32
N HIS A 47 0.01 5.40 3.66
CA HIS A 47 0.86 6.41 4.30
C HIS A 47 1.05 6.18 5.80
N GLY A 48 1.95 6.96 6.41
CA GLY A 48 2.23 6.93 7.85
C GLY A 48 1.33 7.82 8.69
N VAL A 49 1.66 7.95 9.96
CA VAL A 49 1.03 8.92 10.89
C VAL A 49 1.35 10.35 10.50
N ASN A 50 0.51 11.30 10.94
CA ASN A 50 0.69 12.73 10.74
C ASN A 50 1.01 13.10 9.28
N SER A 51 0.27 12.48 8.37
CA SER A 51 0.50 12.54 6.93
C SER A 51 -0.81 12.27 6.22
N ASP A 52 -1.02 12.99 5.12
CA ASP A 52 -2.06 12.69 4.13
C ASP A 52 -1.43 12.07 2.87
N GLY A 53 -0.32 11.35 3.02
CA GLY A 53 0.35 10.68 1.92
C GLY A 53 0.95 11.67 0.91
N GLU A 54 1.67 12.68 1.39
CA GLU A 54 2.34 13.71 0.58
C GLU A 54 3.30 13.11 -0.45
N TRP A 55 3.80 11.90 -0.22
CA TRP A 55 4.67 11.17 -1.13
C TRP A 55 3.94 10.48 -2.29
N PHE A 56 2.60 10.38 -2.26
CA PHE A 56 1.84 9.61 -3.23
C PHE A 56 2.00 10.14 -4.66
N ASP A 57 2.03 11.46 -4.87
CA ASP A 57 2.16 12.05 -6.21
C ASP A 57 3.48 11.64 -6.88
N ALA A 58 4.59 11.91 -6.21
CA ALA A 58 5.93 11.59 -6.73
C ALA A 58 6.12 10.08 -6.92
N ALA A 59 5.59 9.26 -6.00
CA ALA A 59 5.69 7.81 -6.12
C ALA A 59 4.82 7.24 -7.24
N GLU A 60 3.62 7.78 -7.45
CA GLU A 60 2.72 7.35 -8.54
C GLU A 60 3.29 7.74 -9.92
N GLU A 61 3.84 8.95 -10.03
CA GLU A 61 4.57 9.39 -11.24
C GLU A 61 5.75 8.47 -11.54
N GLY A 62 6.62 8.25 -10.55
CA GLY A 62 7.79 7.39 -10.68
C GLY A 62 7.41 5.94 -11.02
N LEU A 63 6.35 5.41 -10.40
CA LEU A 63 5.85 4.07 -10.66
C LEU A 63 5.30 3.93 -12.08
N CYS A 64 4.45 4.86 -12.53
CA CYS A 64 3.90 4.84 -13.89
C CYS A 64 5.03 4.92 -14.93
N LYS A 65 6.00 5.83 -14.73
CA LYS A 65 7.17 5.96 -15.60
C LYS A 65 8.01 4.67 -15.62
N GLY A 66 8.32 4.10 -14.46
CA GLY A 66 9.08 2.87 -14.34
C GLY A 66 8.38 1.68 -14.97
N LEU A 67 7.07 1.55 -14.77
CA LEU A 67 6.26 0.49 -15.38
C LEU A 67 6.14 0.65 -16.89
N ASN A 68 6.00 1.86 -17.43
CA ASN A 68 6.04 2.07 -18.89
C ASN A 68 7.37 1.61 -19.49
N ASN A 69 8.49 1.93 -18.84
CA ASN A 69 9.80 1.45 -19.28
C ASN A 69 9.90 -0.07 -19.23
N ARG A 70 9.45 -0.69 -18.13
CA ARG A 70 9.56 -2.14 -17.90
C ARG A 70 8.63 -2.95 -18.81
N LEU A 71 7.41 -2.47 -19.05
CA LEU A 71 6.39 -3.12 -19.88
C LEU A 71 6.53 -2.75 -21.38
N ALA A 72 7.54 -1.96 -21.74
CA ALA A 72 7.74 -1.41 -23.07
C ALA A 72 6.50 -0.66 -23.63
N ARG A 73 5.92 0.25 -22.83
CA ARG A 73 4.71 1.03 -23.16
C ARG A 73 4.97 2.51 -23.43
N ASN A 74 6.23 2.92 -23.61
CA ASN A 74 6.53 4.30 -24.02
C ASN A 74 6.05 4.54 -25.48
N SER A 75 5.76 5.80 -25.86
CA SER A 75 5.25 6.12 -27.21
C SER A 75 6.13 5.55 -28.33
N ALA A 76 7.45 5.62 -28.21
CA ALA A 76 8.37 5.10 -29.24
C ALA A 76 8.33 3.56 -29.37
N GLN A 77 7.88 2.85 -28.33
CA GLN A 77 7.83 1.39 -28.28
C GLN A 77 6.50 0.82 -28.77
N MET A 78 5.46 1.64 -28.82
CA MET A 78 4.08 1.25 -29.06
C MET A 78 3.63 1.59 -30.48
N LYS A 79 2.83 0.71 -31.11
CA LYS A 79 2.23 0.98 -32.42
C LYS A 79 1.13 2.06 -32.36
N TYR A 80 0.35 2.04 -31.28
CA TYR A 80 -0.63 3.06 -30.92
C TYR A 80 -0.25 3.53 -29.52
N ASP A 81 -0.17 4.83 -29.30
CA ASP A 81 0.27 5.41 -28.04
C ASP A 81 -0.87 6.10 -27.29
N GLY A 82 -0.52 6.69 -26.15
CA GLY A 82 -1.49 7.35 -25.28
C GLY A 82 -2.16 6.42 -24.27
N VAL A 83 -3.00 7.04 -23.44
CA VAL A 83 -3.71 6.37 -22.34
C VAL A 83 -4.64 5.29 -22.88
N GLU A 84 -5.32 5.57 -24.00
CA GLU A 84 -6.28 4.71 -24.67
C GLU A 84 -5.64 3.40 -25.19
N ALA A 85 -4.35 3.43 -25.54
CA ALA A 85 -3.59 2.24 -25.89
C ALA A 85 -3.03 1.49 -24.67
N GLY A 86 -3.06 2.11 -23.48
CA GLY A 86 -2.64 1.54 -22.21
C GLY A 86 -1.28 2.04 -21.69
N ALA A 87 -0.78 3.16 -22.21
CA ALA A 87 0.35 3.87 -21.60
C ALA A 87 -0.05 4.33 -20.20
N LEU A 88 0.76 4.00 -19.20
CA LEU A 88 0.47 4.29 -17.81
C LEU A 88 0.70 5.77 -17.51
N LYS A 89 -0.30 6.42 -16.92
CA LYS A 89 -0.23 7.84 -16.58
C LYS A 89 -0.83 8.06 -15.19
N PRO A 90 -0.14 8.79 -14.29
CA PRO A 90 -0.60 9.00 -12.92
C PRO A 90 -1.97 9.68 -12.91
N VAL A 91 -2.78 9.34 -11.91
CA VAL A 91 -4.03 10.04 -11.66
C VAL A 91 -3.71 11.41 -11.07
N LEU A 92 -4.30 12.46 -11.64
CA LEU A 92 -4.28 13.79 -11.05
C LEU A 92 -5.47 13.94 -10.12
N TYR A 93 -5.21 14.42 -8.91
CA TYR A 93 -6.23 14.61 -7.90
C TYR A 93 -6.48 16.11 -7.71
N SER A 94 -7.73 16.49 -7.48
CA SER A 94 -8.03 17.88 -7.12
C SER A 94 -7.32 18.27 -5.81
N PRO A 95 -7.02 19.55 -5.57
CA PRO A 95 -6.43 19.98 -4.30
C PRO A 95 -7.30 19.58 -3.11
N GLU A 96 -6.65 19.14 -2.05
CA GLU A 96 -7.34 18.71 -0.82
C GLU A 96 -7.70 19.87 0.07
N LEU A 97 -6.83 20.88 0.08
CA LEU A 97 -7.00 22.10 0.84
C LEU A 97 -7.19 23.29 -0.10
N THR A 98 -7.95 24.29 0.35
CA THR A 98 -8.01 25.62 -0.25
C THR A 98 -6.70 26.38 0.01
N SER A 99 -6.52 27.54 -0.63
CA SER A 99 -5.38 28.43 -0.36
C SER A 99 -5.29 28.88 1.11
N ASP A 100 -6.42 28.87 1.80
CA ASP A 100 -6.54 29.30 3.19
C ASP A 100 -6.33 28.12 4.17
N GLY A 101 -6.05 26.92 3.66
CA GLY A 101 -5.72 25.73 4.46
C GLY A 101 -6.90 24.87 4.91
N PHE A 102 -8.12 25.16 4.44
CA PHE A 102 -9.33 24.38 4.76
C PHE A 102 -9.59 23.28 3.74
N VAL A 103 -10.25 22.21 4.15
CA VAL A 103 -10.72 21.12 3.28
C VAL A 103 -11.54 21.67 2.14
N HIS A 104 -11.19 21.28 0.93
CA HIS A 104 -11.83 21.80 -0.27
C HIS A 104 -13.31 21.36 -0.32
N PRO A 105 -14.29 22.28 -0.17
CA PRO A 105 -15.69 21.91 0.09
C PRO A 105 -16.38 21.24 -1.10
N LYS A 106 -15.80 21.36 -2.30
CA LYS A 106 -16.29 20.71 -3.52
C LYS A 106 -15.62 19.36 -3.81
N ARG A 107 -14.65 18.93 -2.99
CA ARG A 107 -13.99 17.64 -3.15
C ARG A 107 -14.86 16.56 -2.52
N SER A 108 -15.15 15.52 -3.30
CA SER A 108 -16.01 14.39 -2.91
C SER A 108 -15.53 13.11 -3.61
N ASP A 109 -16.15 11.97 -3.30
CA ASP A 109 -15.94 10.70 -4.00
C ASP A 109 -16.22 10.76 -5.51
N LYS A 110 -16.87 11.83 -5.99
CA LYS A 110 -17.20 12.04 -7.41
C LYS A 110 -16.32 13.07 -8.12
N THR A 111 -15.58 13.90 -7.36
CA THR A 111 -14.89 15.10 -7.87
C THR A 111 -13.43 15.16 -7.45
N PHE A 112 -12.93 14.14 -6.74
CA PHE A 112 -11.55 14.08 -6.26
C PHE A 112 -10.53 13.74 -7.36
N ILE A 113 -10.95 13.10 -8.44
CA ILE A 113 -10.13 12.81 -9.62
C ILE A 113 -10.35 13.90 -10.66
N ALA A 114 -9.26 14.45 -11.18
CA ALA A 114 -9.28 15.47 -12.21
C ALA A 114 -9.63 14.85 -13.58
N PRO A 115 -10.26 15.60 -14.51
CA PRO A 115 -10.81 15.05 -15.75
C PRO A 115 -9.74 14.65 -16.78
N GLU A 116 -8.47 14.97 -16.55
CA GLU A 116 -7.38 14.64 -17.45
C GLU A 116 -7.26 13.11 -17.65
N PRO A 117 -6.98 12.65 -18.88
CA PRO A 117 -6.76 11.23 -19.15
C PRO A 117 -5.65 10.69 -18.25
N HIS A 118 -5.94 9.57 -17.59
CA HIS A 118 -5.06 8.86 -16.67
C HIS A 118 -5.23 7.35 -16.82
N TYR A 119 -4.20 6.58 -16.47
CA TYR A 119 -4.24 5.13 -16.48
C TYR A 119 -3.20 4.59 -15.50
N SER A 120 -3.55 4.61 -14.22
CA SER A 120 -2.63 4.27 -13.14
C SER A 120 -3.08 3.00 -12.44
N PRO A 121 -2.16 2.10 -12.06
CA PRO A 121 -2.48 0.96 -11.21
C PRO A 121 -2.63 1.36 -9.73
N VAL A 122 -2.41 2.63 -9.37
CA VAL A 122 -2.30 3.06 -7.97
C VAL A 122 -3.67 3.36 -7.36
N ILE A 123 -3.88 2.85 -6.15
CA ILE A 123 -4.93 3.31 -5.23
C ILE A 123 -4.27 3.96 -4.02
N ARG A 124 -4.56 5.23 -3.80
CA ARG A 124 -4.11 5.99 -2.62
C ARG A 124 -5.00 5.66 -1.42
N PHE A 125 -4.53 4.86 -0.49
CA PHE A 125 -5.29 4.48 0.69
C PHE A 125 -5.06 5.48 1.83
N ARG A 126 -6.04 6.36 2.02
CA ARG A 126 -6.07 7.34 3.10
C ARG A 126 -6.71 6.79 4.36
N TRP A 127 -6.08 7.08 5.49
CA TRP A 127 -6.56 6.69 6.81
C TRP A 127 -6.19 7.77 7.85
N GLY A 128 -6.79 7.70 9.02
CA GLY A 128 -6.55 8.68 10.07
C GLY A 128 -7.49 8.51 11.25
N TYR A 129 -7.44 9.47 12.15
CA TYR A 129 -8.29 9.56 13.33
C TYR A 129 -9.40 10.59 13.11
N LYS A 130 -10.62 10.29 13.55
CA LYS A 130 -11.74 11.24 13.62
C LYS A 130 -12.11 11.38 15.09
N ALA A 131 -11.99 12.58 15.62
CA ALA A 131 -12.36 12.88 17.00
C ALA A 131 -13.88 12.91 17.16
N ASP A 132 -14.36 12.38 18.29
CA ASP A 132 -15.71 12.64 18.78
C ASP A 132 -15.77 13.96 19.55
N MET A 133 -16.98 14.42 19.88
CA MET A 133 -17.17 15.72 20.53
C MET A 133 -16.54 15.80 21.93
N GLU A 134 -16.38 14.68 22.63
CA GLU A 134 -15.73 14.64 23.94
C GLU A 134 -14.21 14.81 23.77
N SER A 135 -13.61 14.07 22.83
CA SER A 135 -12.19 14.16 22.48
C SER A 135 -11.81 15.54 21.93
N VAL A 136 -12.70 16.18 21.15
CA VAL A 136 -12.50 17.57 20.69
C VAL A 136 -12.47 18.53 21.87
N LYS A 137 -13.33 18.37 22.88
CA LYS A 137 -13.32 19.22 24.08
C LYS A 137 -12.08 19.00 24.94
N GLU A 138 -11.61 17.76 25.01
CA GLU A 138 -10.49 17.37 25.89
C GLU A 138 -9.12 17.71 25.27
N TRP A 139 -9.00 17.51 23.95
CA TRP A 139 -7.73 17.54 23.23
C TRP A 139 -7.71 18.45 22.00
N GLY A 140 -8.84 18.98 21.53
CA GLY A 140 -8.96 19.63 20.22
C GLY A 140 -8.01 20.82 20.00
N ASP A 141 -7.56 21.47 21.07
CA ASP A 141 -6.55 22.54 21.04
C ASP A 141 -5.09 22.03 21.02
N LYS A 142 -4.87 20.76 21.35
CA LYS A 142 -3.56 20.08 21.45
C LYS A 142 -3.29 19.11 20.31
N VAL A 143 -4.33 18.73 19.55
CA VAL A 143 -4.24 17.82 18.40
C VAL A 143 -4.47 18.55 17.07
N TRP A 144 -3.79 18.11 16.01
CA TRP A 144 -3.86 18.74 14.68
C TRP A 144 -5.13 18.29 13.94
N LEU A 145 -6.28 18.68 14.48
CA LEU A 145 -7.57 18.48 13.86
C LEU A 145 -7.85 19.61 12.87
N ASN A 146 -8.42 19.29 11.72
CA ASN A 146 -9.01 20.30 10.83
C ASN A 146 -10.45 20.63 11.24
N GLU A 147 -11.12 21.47 10.43
CA GLU A 147 -12.48 21.94 10.66
C GLU A 147 -13.57 20.85 10.64
N HIS A 148 -13.21 19.62 10.31
CA HIS A 148 -14.06 18.44 10.34
C HIS A 148 -13.61 17.44 11.42
N ASP A 149 -12.80 17.88 12.37
CA ASP A 149 -12.21 17.13 13.48
C ASP A 149 -11.51 15.83 13.08
N TYR A 150 -10.89 15.78 11.89
CA TYR A 150 -10.06 14.65 11.47
C TYR A 150 -8.57 14.98 11.48
N TRP A 151 -7.75 13.94 11.66
CA TRP A 151 -6.30 14.00 11.58
C TRP A 151 -5.79 12.91 10.64
N GLY A 152 -5.21 13.32 9.51
CA GLY A 152 -4.53 12.45 8.54
C GLY A 152 -3.43 11.59 9.18
N GLY A 153 -3.57 10.27 9.10
CA GLY A 153 -2.69 9.31 9.76
C GLY A 153 -2.78 9.29 11.29
N GLY A 154 -3.50 10.22 11.91
CA GLY A 154 -3.57 10.37 13.37
C GLY A 154 -2.27 10.88 14.01
N PRO A 155 -2.25 10.99 15.35
CA PRO A 155 -1.15 11.63 16.07
C PRO A 155 0.15 10.84 15.96
N PHE A 156 1.26 11.55 15.71
CA PHE A 156 2.58 10.95 15.64
C PHE A 156 2.97 10.21 16.94
N ALA A 157 2.65 10.80 18.10
CA ALA A 157 2.91 10.22 19.41
C ALA A 157 2.13 8.90 19.66
N ASN A 158 1.13 8.59 18.82
CA ASN A 158 0.37 7.36 18.90
C ASN A 158 0.91 6.24 18.01
N GLY A 159 2.06 6.45 17.38
CA GLY A 159 2.78 5.40 16.65
C GLY A 159 3.10 4.21 17.56
N CYS A 160 3.20 3.03 16.95
CA CYS A 160 3.45 1.78 17.64
C CYS A 160 4.53 0.93 16.96
N THR A 161 5.07 -0.04 17.69
CA THR A 161 6.19 -0.89 17.24
C THR A 161 5.86 -2.38 17.31
N SER A 162 4.66 -2.75 17.79
CA SER A 162 4.12 -4.10 17.73
C SER A 162 2.69 -4.10 17.19
N LEU A 163 2.25 -5.18 16.52
CA LEU A 163 0.89 -5.22 15.96
C LEU A 163 -0.19 -5.26 17.06
N ALA A 164 0.10 -5.86 18.21
CA ALA A 164 -0.83 -5.92 19.32
C ALA A 164 -1.18 -4.52 19.86
N ASP A 165 -0.25 -3.56 19.71
CA ASP A 165 -0.43 -2.18 20.17
C ASP A 165 -1.61 -1.49 19.46
N LEU A 166 -2.03 -1.94 18.27
CA LEU A 166 -3.17 -1.38 17.54
C LEU A 166 -4.48 -1.51 18.33
N TRP A 167 -4.58 -2.52 19.19
CA TRP A 167 -5.73 -2.77 20.04
C TRP A 167 -5.62 -2.13 21.43
N SER A 168 -4.61 -1.31 21.69
CA SER A 168 -4.43 -0.68 22.99
C SER A 168 -5.07 0.72 23.07
N GLU A 169 -5.27 1.17 24.30
CA GLU A 169 -5.83 2.49 24.67
C GLU A 169 -5.00 3.71 24.20
N GLY A 170 -3.91 3.52 23.46
CA GLY A 170 -3.00 4.59 23.05
C GLY A 170 -1.93 4.94 24.10
N LEU A 171 -1.15 5.99 23.85
CA LEU A 171 -0.15 6.48 24.79
C LEU A 171 -0.82 7.31 25.90
N TYR A 172 -0.66 6.88 27.15
CA TYR A 172 -1.08 7.63 28.33
C TYR A 172 -0.13 8.79 28.64
N ASP A 173 -0.72 9.93 29.02
CA ASP A 173 -0.10 11.24 29.33
C ASP A 173 1.05 11.22 30.36
N ARG A 174 1.08 10.23 31.26
CA ARG A 174 2.08 10.12 32.34
C ARG A 174 3.33 9.37 31.91
N LEU A 175 3.89 9.73 30.75
CA LEU A 175 5.18 9.19 30.39
C LEU A 175 6.28 9.67 31.34
N PHE A 176 6.26 10.93 31.80
CA PHE A 176 7.01 11.39 32.98
C PHE A 176 6.51 12.75 33.51
N PHE A 177 6.50 12.92 34.83
CA PHE A 177 6.41 14.20 35.53
C PHE A 177 7.64 15.14 35.29
N TRP A 178 8.69 14.69 34.56
CA TRP A 178 9.93 15.45 34.26
C TRP A 178 10.70 15.03 32.98
N ILE A 179 10.18 14.16 32.11
CA ILE A 179 10.82 13.71 30.83
C ILE A 179 9.75 13.45 29.76
N THR A 180 9.33 14.50 29.06
CA THR A 180 8.56 14.35 27.81
C THR A 180 9.42 13.69 26.72
N ALA A 181 8.82 13.16 25.65
CA ALA A 181 9.56 12.67 24.47
C ALA A 181 10.50 13.74 23.87
N GLN A 182 10.28 15.01 24.20
CA GLN A 182 11.18 16.15 23.99
C GLN A 182 12.62 15.95 24.49
N HIS A 183 12.82 15.16 25.54
CA HIS A 183 14.15 14.92 26.10
C HIS A 183 14.96 13.88 25.30
N LEU A 184 14.30 13.12 24.42
CA LEU A 184 14.94 12.16 23.53
C LEU A 184 15.12 12.71 22.10
N ASN A 185 14.56 13.88 21.78
CA ASN A 185 14.82 14.58 20.52
C ASN A 185 14.54 16.11 20.66
N PRO A 186 15.58 16.97 20.80
CA PRO A 186 15.45 18.37 21.22
C PRO A 186 15.07 19.30 20.06
N VAL A 187 14.05 18.94 19.28
CA VAL A 187 13.54 19.79 18.19
C VAL A 187 12.29 20.52 18.71
N PRO A 188 12.28 21.86 18.77
CA PRO A 188 11.11 22.64 19.15
C PRO A 188 9.88 22.29 18.28
N GLY A 189 8.70 22.12 18.89
CA GLY A 189 7.42 21.84 18.20
C GLY A 189 6.97 20.38 18.17
N ARG A 190 7.53 19.50 19.02
CA ARG A 190 7.21 18.05 19.08
C ARG A 190 6.71 17.58 20.45
N ASP A 191 5.90 18.39 21.12
CA ASP A 191 5.34 18.05 22.43
C ASP A 191 4.55 16.74 22.38
N ALA A 192 4.83 15.82 23.32
CA ALA A 192 4.11 14.56 23.45
C ALA A 192 2.84 14.79 24.28
N TYR A 193 1.69 14.68 23.61
CA TYR A 193 0.37 14.78 24.23
C TYR A 193 -0.23 13.39 24.49
N SER A 194 -1.23 13.32 25.36
CA SER A 194 -2.14 12.17 25.41
C SER A 194 -2.69 11.88 24.02
N CYS A 195 -2.76 10.60 23.69
CA CYS A 195 -3.26 10.16 22.40
C CYS A 195 -4.61 9.45 22.55
N PRO A 196 -5.48 9.52 21.53
CA PRO A 196 -6.71 8.74 21.52
C PRO A 196 -6.41 7.24 21.43
N HIS A 197 -7.40 6.42 21.78
CA HIS A 197 -7.33 4.98 21.62
C HIS A 197 -6.93 4.59 20.18
N ARG A 198 -6.03 3.61 20.02
CA ARG A 198 -5.50 3.16 18.71
C ARG A 198 -6.49 2.39 17.83
N ALA A 199 -7.77 2.27 18.22
CA ALA A 199 -8.76 1.48 17.48
C ALA A 199 -8.95 1.97 16.03
N TYR A 200 -8.66 3.25 15.74
CA TYR A 200 -8.66 3.78 14.38
C TYR A 200 -7.65 3.09 13.44
N TYR A 201 -6.51 2.58 13.95
CA TYR A 201 -5.61 1.74 13.18
C TYR A 201 -6.26 0.41 12.80
N VAL A 202 -6.97 -0.23 13.73
CA VAL A 202 -7.69 -1.49 13.47
C VAL A 202 -8.78 -1.26 12.42
N HIS A 203 -9.52 -0.16 12.53
CA HIS A 203 -10.50 0.23 11.51
C HIS A 203 -9.84 0.50 10.15
N ALA A 204 -8.68 1.14 10.11
CA ALA A 204 -7.93 1.35 8.87
C ALA A 204 -7.47 0.01 8.26
N ALA A 205 -6.94 -0.91 9.06
CA ALA A 205 -6.55 -2.25 8.62
C ALA A 205 -7.74 -3.02 8.07
N LEU A 206 -8.88 -3.00 8.76
CA LEU A 206 -10.11 -3.64 8.29
C LEU A 206 -10.62 -3.03 6.98
N ARG A 207 -10.54 -1.70 6.81
CA ARG A 207 -10.90 -1.01 5.56
C ARG A 207 -9.97 -1.42 4.42
N LEU A 208 -8.66 -1.57 4.67
CA LEU A 208 -7.70 -2.05 3.69
C LEU A 208 -8.00 -3.51 3.29
N THR A 209 -8.28 -4.39 4.24
CA THR A 209 -8.72 -5.77 3.96
C THR A 209 -10.00 -5.78 3.11
N LYS A 210 -10.99 -4.94 3.44
CA LYS A 210 -12.24 -4.83 2.65
C LYS A 210 -12.01 -4.27 1.24
N LEU A 211 -11.05 -3.38 1.06
CA LEU A 211 -10.65 -2.90 -0.27
C LEU A 211 -10.05 -4.05 -1.10
N ILE A 212 -9.11 -4.81 -0.54
CA ILE A 212 -8.53 -5.99 -1.21
C ILE A 212 -9.61 -7.01 -1.55
N ALA A 213 -10.50 -7.31 -0.60
CA ALA A 213 -11.65 -8.19 -0.84
C ALA A 213 -12.54 -7.69 -2.00
N SER A 214 -12.71 -6.37 -2.13
CA SER A 214 -13.51 -5.77 -3.21
C SER A 214 -12.84 -5.91 -4.57
N ILE A 215 -11.52 -5.76 -4.63
CA ILE A 215 -10.73 -6.03 -5.84
C ILE A 215 -10.88 -7.51 -6.23
N ARG A 216 -10.70 -8.44 -5.27
CA ARG A 216 -10.84 -9.89 -5.49
C ARG A 216 -12.24 -10.29 -5.95
N ARG A 217 -13.30 -9.64 -5.45
CA ARG A 217 -14.67 -9.89 -5.94
C ARG A 217 -14.87 -9.44 -7.39
N LYS A 218 -14.14 -8.43 -7.85
CA LYS A 218 -14.19 -7.96 -9.25
C LYS A 218 -13.32 -8.81 -10.17
N GLN A 219 -12.13 -9.17 -9.71
CA GLN A 219 -11.21 -10.05 -10.42
C GLN A 219 -10.42 -10.90 -9.39
N PRO A 220 -10.77 -12.18 -9.21
CA PRO A 220 -10.19 -13.06 -8.19
C PRO A 220 -8.67 -13.21 -8.27
N ASP A 221 -8.12 -13.19 -9.48
CA ASP A 221 -6.70 -13.40 -9.79
C ASP A 221 -5.92 -12.09 -10.04
N CYS A 222 -6.51 -10.93 -9.75
CA CYS A 222 -5.85 -9.63 -9.95
C CYS A 222 -4.57 -9.53 -9.07
N PRO A 223 -3.38 -9.27 -9.61
CA PRO A 223 -2.21 -9.04 -8.77
C PRO A 223 -2.41 -7.81 -7.87
N VAL A 224 -2.22 -7.94 -6.55
CA VAL A 224 -2.29 -6.79 -5.62
C VAL A 224 -0.97 -6.63 -4.88
N THR A 225 -0.39 -5.44 -4.98
CA THR A 225 0.78 -5.04 -4.19
C THR A 225 0.39 -3.96 -3.19
N VAL A 226 0.82 -4.07 -1.94
CA VAL A 226 0.64 -3.04 -0.92
C VAL A 226 2.00 -2.41 -0.62
N VAL A 227 2.11 -1.10 -0.81
CA VAL A 227 3.31 -0.31 -0.49
C VAL A 227 3.01 0.52 0.74
N CYS A 228 3.70 0.21 1.82
CA CYS A 228 3.50 0.82 3.13
C CYS A 228 4.68 1.72 3.47
N HIS A 229 4.40 2.87 4.07
CA HIS A 229 5.42 3.76 4.62
C HIS A 229 5.21 4.00 6.11
N SER A 230 6.28 3.95 6.90
CA SER A 230 6.26 4.27 8.35
C SER A 230 5.16 3.48 9.09
N GLN A 231 4.28 4.13 9.86
CA GLN A 231 3.18 3.46 10.56
C GLN A 231 2.14 2.79 9.63
N GLY A 232 2.10 3.15 8.34
CA GLY A 232 1.31 2.44 7.34
C GLY A 232 1.70 0.97 7.20
N ASN A 233 2.93 0.60 7.57
CA ASN A 233 3.37 -0.80 7.64
C ASN A 233 2.56 -1.60 8.66
N MET A 234 2.23 -0.99 9.81
CA MET A 234 1.44 -1.65 10.85
C MET A 234 0.03 -1.97 10.34
N ILE A 235 -0.56 -1.04 9.57
CA ILE A 235 -1.87 -1.22 8.93
C ILE A 235 -1.81 -2.31 7.86
N GLY A 236 -0.81 -2.27 6.98
CA GLY A 236 -0.65 -3.26 5.92
C GLY A 236 -0.47 -4.68 6.46
N MET A 237 0.37 -4.85 7.48
CA MET A 237 0.59 -6.13 8.15
C MET A 237 -0.67 -6.61 8.89
N ALA A 238 -1.34 -5.74 9.65
CA ALA A 238 -2.59 -6.08 10.33
C ALA A 238 -3.70 -6.46 9.34
N ALA A 239 -3.78 -5.77 8.20
CA ALA A 239 -4.75 -6.09 7.15
C ALA A 239 -4.54 -7.49 6.55
N ALA A 240 -3.30 -7.97 6.47
CA ALA A 240 -3.00 -9.33 6.03
C ALA A 240 -3.55 -10.37 7.03
N PHE A 241 -3.33 -10.17 8.33
CA PHE A 241 -3.91 -11.04 9.37
C PHE A 241 -5.44 -11.03 9.35
N LEU A 242 -6.07 -9.86 9.25
CA LEU A 242 -7.53 -9.75 9.16
C LEU A 242 -8.08 -10.40 7.88
N GLY A 243 -7.30 -10.38 6.80
CA GLY A 243 -7.68 -10.92 5.49
C GLY A 243 -7.48 -12.42 5.33
N GLU A 244 -6.59 -13.03 6.12
CA GLU A 244 -6.13 -14.42 5.97
C GLU A 244 -7.31 -15.41 5.81
N SER A 245 -8.24 -15.41 6.76
CA SER A 245 -9.39 -16.32 6.76
C SER A 245 -10.33 -16.19 5.56
N THR A 246 -10.27 -15.06 4.85
CA THR A 246 -11.14 -14.77 3.70
C THR A 246 -10.38 -14.74 2.36
N GLY A 247 -9.06 -14.94 2.39
CA GLY A 247 -8.19 -14.76 1.22
C GLY A 247 -8.07 -13.31 0.74
N ALA A 248 -8.57 -12.33 1.51
CA ALA A 248 -8.49 -10.90 1.21
C ALA A 248 -7.11 -10.33 1.58
N VAL A 249 -6.07 -10.92 1.00
CA VAL A 249 -4.66 -10.63 1.26
C VAL A 249 -3.99 -10.19 -0.03
N ALA A 250 -3.14 -9.17 0.04
CA ALA A 250 -2.33 -8.76 -1.10
C ALA A 250 -1.23 -9.79 -1.38
N ASP A 251 -0.79 -9.88 -2.64
CA ASP A 251 0.15 -10.92 -3.07
C ASP A 251 1.61 -10.51 -2.81
N THR A 252 1.88 -9.21 -2.75
CA THR A 252 3.22 -8.65 -2.52
C THR A 252 3.15 -7.43 -1.61
N TYR A 253 4.14 -7.29 -0.74
CA TYR A 253 4.28 -6.13 0.15
C TYR A 253 5.63 -5.44 -0.04
N VAL A 254 5.62 -4.11 -0.04
CA VAL A 254 6.82 -3.28 0.07
C VAL A 254 6.73 -2.50 1.36
N LEU A 255 7.63 -2.80 2.28
CA LEU A 255 7.67 -2.21 3.61
C LEU A 255 8.76 -1.14 3.65
N ALA A 256 8.38 0.13 3.50
CA ALA A 256 9.29 1.26 3.57
C ALA A 256 9.34 1.81 5.00
N ASN A 257 10.54 1.77 5.59
CA ASN A 257 10.82 2.31 6.91
C ASN A 257 9.85 1.80 8.01
N PRO A 258 9.57 0.49 8.12
CA PRO A 258 8.67 -0.05 9.13
C PRO A 258 9.15 0.21 10.58
N PRO A 259 8.26 0.71 11.46
CA PRO A 259 8.55 0.90 12.89
C PRO A 259 8.46 -0.40 13.71
N TYR A 260 8.05 -1.52 13.08
CA TYR A 260 7.95 -2.81 13.75
C TYR A 260 9.29 -3.21 14.35
N SER A 261 9.33 -3.51 15.65
CA SER A 261 10.60 -3.79 16.34
C SER A 261 10.77 -5.27 16.64
N LEU A 262 11.96 -5.80 16.36
CA LEU A 262 12.36 -7.17 16.71
C LEU A 262 13.33 -7.23 17.89
N GLU A 263 13.72 -6.08 18.45
CA GLU A 263 14.62 -6.02 19.60
C GLU A 263 14.07 -6.87 20.75
N ALA A 264 14.88 -7.78 21.31
CA ALA A 264 14.41 -8.67 22.37
C ALA A 264 14.02 -7.91 23.65
N PHE A 265 14.74 -6.83 23.94
CA PHE A 265 14.51 -5.95 25.08
C PHE A 265 14.65 -4.49 24.66
N ASN A 266 13.66 -3.66 25.02
CA ASN A 266 13.74 -2.22 24.84
C ASN A 266 13.16 -1.54 26.09
N GLY A 267 14.01 -1.34 27.11
CA GLY A 267 13.58 -0.83 28.41
C GLY A 267 12.86 0.53 28.36
N LEU A 268 13.18 1.41 27.39
CA LEU A 268 12.49 2.69 27.22
C LEU A 268 11.08 2.51 26.64
N ASP A 269 10.94 1.63 25.65
CA ASP A 269 9.65 1.30 25.05
C ASP A 269 8.77 0.51 26.04
N ASP A 270 9.33 -0.46 26.75
CA ASP A 270 8.62 -1.23 27.79
C ASP A 270 8.16 -0.33 28.94
N TRP A 271 9.01 0.61 29.37
CA TRP A 271 8.62 1.65 30.32
C TRP A 271 7.49 2.52 29.76
N SER A 272 7.55 2.90 28.49
CA SER A 272 6.54 3.75 27.86
C SER A 272 5.16 3.10 27.83
N GLN A 273 5.11 1.77 27.75
CA GLN A 273 3.87 0.98 27.65
C GLN A 273 3.50 0.27 28.96
N ARG A 274 4.14 0.58 30.09
CA ARG A 274 3.99 -0.15 31.37
C ARG A 274 2.57 -0.16 31.95
N TYR A 275 1.72 0.76 31.54
CA TYR A 275 0.32 0.84 31.97
C TYR A 275 -0.66 0.20 30.98
N THR A 276 -0.17 -0.32 29.85
CA THR A 276 -1.00 -1.08 28.91
C THR A 276 -1.48 -2.36 29.57
N ARG A 277 -2.79 -2.60 29.50
CA ARG A 277 -3.45 -3.78 30.03
C ARG A 277 -4.21 -4.50 28.93
N ASN A 278 -4.26 -5.82 28.99
CA ASN A 278 -5.16 -6.59 28.13
C ASN A 278 -6.60 -6.59 28.70
N ALA A 279 -7.54 -7.22 28.00
CA ALA A 279 -8.94 -7.33 28.42
C ALA A 279 -9.16 -8.03 29.79
N LYS A 280 -8.15 -8.76 30.29
CA LYS A 280 -8.15 -9.39 31.62
C LYS A 280 -7.52 -8.53 32.71
N GLY A 281 -7.08 -7.32 32.37
CA GLY A 281 -6.39 -6.41 33.28
C GLY A 281 -4.92 -6.74 33.54
N GLU A 282 -4.36 -7.73 32.84
CA GLU A 282 -2.96 -8.14 32.96
C GLU A 282 -2.07 -7.08 32.29
N SER A 283 -1.02 -6.66 33.00
CA SER A 283 -0.05 -5.68 32.51
C SER A 283 1.19 -6.37 31.98
N GLY A 284 1.73 -5.87 30.88
CA GLY A 284 2.94 -6.40 30.27
C GLY A 284 2.92 -6.21 28.77
N ARG A 285 4.06 -6.47 28.14
CA ARG A 285 4.24 -6.29 26.70
C ARG A 285 4.50 -7.62 26.00
N GLN A 286 4.18 -7.65 24.71
CA GLN A 286 4.58 -8.75 23.84
C GLN A 286 6.10 -8.93 23.89
N THR A 287 6.54 -10.17 24.11
CA THR A 287 7.96 -10.50 24.16
C THR A 287 8.59 -10.35 22.76
N GLY A 288 9.91 -10.17 22.69
CA GLY A 288 10.63 -10.19 21.41
C GLY A 288 10.34 -11.45 20.59
N ASN A 289 10.30 -12.62 21.25
CA ASN A 289 9.93 -13.87 20.60
C ASN A 289 8.51 -13.83 20.01
N ALA A 290 7.52 -13.28 20.73
CA ALA A 290 6.16 -13.14 20.20
C ALA A 290 6.11 -12.23 18.95
N ARG A 291 6.94 -11.17 18.92
CA ARG A 291 7.06 -10.30 17.73
C ARG A 291 7.72 -11.01 16.55
N VAL A 292 8.79 -11.78 16.80
CA VAL A 292 9.43 -12.62 15.77
C VAL A 292 8.43 -13.64 15.20
N GLN A 293 7.68 -14.34 16.06
CA GLN A 293 6.66 -15.29 15.60
C GLN A 293 5.54 -14.60 14.82
N THR A 294 5.11 -13.41 15.24
CA THR A 294 4.12 -12.62 14.51
C THR A 294 4.62 -12.24 13.12
N LEU A 295 5.88 -11.77 12.99
CA LEU A 295 6.45 -11.44 11.69
C LEU A 295 6.59 -12.69 10.80
N LYS A 296 6.97 -13.83 11.38
CA LYS A 296 7.00 -15.12 10.67
C LYS A 296 5.61 -15.51 10.15
N SER A 297 4.58 -15.44 10.99
CA SER A 297 3.20 -15.71 10.57
C SER A 297 2.74 -14.77 9.46
N PHE A 298 3.10 -13.48 9.53
CA PHE A 298 2.86 -12.55 8.43
C PHE A 298 3.52 -13.04 7.13
N PHE A 299 4.79 -13.43 7.15
CA PHE A 299 5.45 -13.99 5.97
C PHE A 299 4.81 -15.29 5.47
N ASP A 300 4.32 -16.14 6.37
CA ASP A 300 3.62 -17.39 6.00
C ASP A 300 2.31 -17.09 5.27
N ILE A 301 1.53 -16.11 5.75
CA ILE A 301 0.32 -15.61 5.08
C ILE A 301 0.66 -15.16 3.66
N ILE A 302 1.69 -14.34 3.49
CA ILE A 302 2.07 -13.81 2.17
C ILE A 302 2.60 -14.94 1.28
N ARG A 303 3.41 -15.88 1.80
CA ARG A 303 3.93 -17.01 1.04
C ARG A 303 2.82 -17.90 0.47
N SER A 304 1.71 -18.08 1.20
CA SER A 304 0.57 -18.85 0.72
C SER A 304 -0.01 -18.32 -0.62
N ARG A 305 0.17 -17.03 -0.90
CA ARG A 305 -0.30 -16.35 -2.12
C ARG A 305 0.46 -16.77 -3.38
N GLN A 306 1.62 -17.42 -3.28
CA GLN A 306 2.36 -17.89 -4.46
C GLN A 306 1.54 -18.78 -5.38
N THR A 307 0.60 -19.55 -4.80
CA THR A 307 -0.31 -20.45 -5.53
C THR A 307 -1.35 -19.72 -6.37
N CYS A 308 -1.55 -18.43 -6.15
CA CYS A 308 -2.58 -17.63 -6.82
C CYS A 308 -2.08 -16.90 -8.08
N LYS A 309 -0.82 -17.14 -8.49
CA LYS A 309 -0.21 -16.47 -9.64
C LYS A 309 -0.85 -16.89 -10.96
N GLN A 310 -0.96 -15.94 -11.89
CA GLN A 310 -1.27 -16.23 -13.28
C GLN A 310 -0.03 -16.79 -13.99
N SER A 311 -0.23 -17.64 -15.00
CA SER A 311 0.89 -18.17 -15.80
C SER A 311 1.47 -17.06 -16.70
N PRO A 312 2.79 -17.05 -16.96
CA PRO A 312 3.40 -16.07 -17.88
C PRO A 312 2.72 -16.04 -19.25
N GLU A 313 2.36 -17.20 -19.79
CA GLU A 313 1.68 -17.32 -21.09
C GLU A 313 0.31 -16.64 -21.06
N THR A 314 -0.40 -16.73 -19.94
CA THR A 314 -1.71 -16.06 -19.78
C THR A 314 -1.55 -14.54 -19.74
N ILE A 315 -0.53 -14.04 -19.06
CA ILE A 315 -0.21 -12.60 -19.00
C ILE A 315 0.22 -12.11 -20.38
N ASP A 316 1.11 -12.85 -21.05
CA ASP A 316 1.70 -12.46 -22.33
C ASP A 316 0.68 -12.36 -23.47
N ARG A 317 -0.37 -13.18 -23.45
CA ARG A 317 -1.50 -13.06 -24.40
C ARG A 317 -2.13 -11.67 -24.43
N SER A 318 -2.09 -10.94 -23.32
CA SER A 318 -2.75 -9.63 -23.18
C SER A 318 -1.79 -8.47 -22.98
N MET A 319 -0.55 -8.72 -22.58
CA MET A 319 0.37 -7.68 -22.12
C MET A 319 1.75 -7.69 -22.77
N ALA A 320 2.13 -8.75 -23.50
CA ALA A 320 3.45 -8.81 -24.10
C ALA A 320 3.65 -7.70 -25.15
N ASN A 321 4.81 -7.06 -25.10
CA ASN A 321 5.33 -6.25 -26.20
C ASN A 321 6.71 -6.78 -26.59
N ALA A 322 6.72 -7.98 -27.20
CA ALA A 322 7.94 -8.72 -27.48
C ALA A 322 8.81 -8.11 -28.60
N ALA A 323 8.21 -7.26 -29.46
CA ALA A 323 8.89 -6.57 -30.55
C ALA A 323 8.45 -5.10 -30.64
N PRO A 324 8.96 -4.24 -29.74
CA PRO A 324 8.68 -2.81 -29.76
C PRO A 324 9.02 -2.13 -31.09
N GLN A 325 8.30 -1.06 -31.42
CA GLN A 325 8.49 -0.29 -32.66
C GLN A 325 9.89 0.32 -32.79
N ASP A 326 10.51 0.72 -31.68
CA ASP A 326 11.86 1.29 -31.65
C ASP A 326 12.99 0.25 -31.70
N GLY A 327 12.66 -1.05 -31.76
CA GLY A 327 13.64 -2.14 -31.78
C GLY A 327 14.31 -2.45 -30.44
N SER A 328 13.81 -1.89 -29.32
CA SER A 328 14.27 -2.25 -27.97
C SER A 328 13.91 -3.69 -27.57
N THR A 329 14.49 -4.21 -26.48
CA THR A 329 14.40 -5.62 -26.05
C THR A 329 12.97 -6.16 -25.83
N GLY A 330 11.99 -5.26 -25.62
CA GLY A 330 10.59 -5.61 -25.39
C GLY A 330 10.30 -6.19 -24.00
N PHE A 331 9.03 -6.55 -23.79
CA PHE A 331 8.52 -7.15 -22.57
C PHE A 331 7.78 -8.45 -22.86
N THR A 332 8.14 -9.50 -22.11
CA THR A 332 7.31 -10.68 -21.87
C THR A 332 7.36 -11.02 -20.38
N ALA A 333 6.26 -11.50 -19.82
CA ALA A 333 6.14 -11.92 -18.44
C ALA A 333 7.11 -13.06 -18.11
N GLU A 334 7.37 -13.97 -19.06
CA GLU A 334 8.36 -15.04 -18.90
C GLU A 334 9.77 -14.48 -18.65
N LYS A 335 10.25 -13.58 -19.53
CA LYS A 335 11.57 -12.95 -19.41
C LYS A 335 11.65 -12.09 -18.15
N ASP A 336 10.60 -11.32 -17.87
CA ASP A 336 10.55 -10.46 -16.68
C ASP A 336 10.63 -11.27 -15.38
N LEU A 337 9.90 -12.39 -15.31
CA LEU A 337 9.94 -13.30 -14.17
C LEU A 337 11.31 -13.97 -14.02
N ALA A 338 11.97 -14.34 -15.12
CA ALA A 338 13.31 -14.90 -15.08
C ALA A 338 14.36 -13.89 -14.56
N CYS A 339 14.23 -12.61 -14.94
CA CYS A 339 15.16 -11.56 -14.52
C CYS A 339 14.92 -11.06 -13.09
N TYR A 340 13.66 -10.96 -12.66
CA TYR A 340 13.30 -10.23 -11.44
C TYR A 340 12.46 -11.02 -10.42
N GLY A 341 12.02 -12.23 -10.80
CA GLY A 341 11.30 -13.13 -9.91
C GLY A 341 12.19 -13.63 -8.79
N LEU A 342 11.72 -13.54 -7.55
CA LEU A 342 12.42 -14.12 -6.41
C LEU A 342 12.08 -15.62 -6.36
N ASN A 343 13.07 -16.49 -6.56
CA ASN A 343 12.87 -17.94 -6.65
C ASN A 343 11.79 -18.32 -7.69
N GLY A 344 11.79 -17.65 -8.85
CA GLY A 344 10.81 -17.88 -9.93
C GLY A 344 9.39 -17.43 -9.60
N ASN A 345 9.19 -16.56 -8.61
CA ASN A 345 7.88 -16.04 -8.22
C ASN A 345 7.90 -14.51 -8.09
N ALA A 346 6.83 -13.88 -8.60
CA ALA A 346 6.52 -12.47 -8.35
C ALA A 346 5.55 -12.28 -7.18
N TYR A 347 4.84 -13.36 -6.81
CA TYR A 347 3.88 -13.42 -5.71
C TYR A 347 4.55 -13.94 -4.44
N GLY A 348 3.93 -13.67 -3.29
CA GLY A 348 4.40 -14.11 -1.99
C GLY A 348 5.72 -13.49 -1.57
N ARG A 349 5.97 -12.25 -2.02
CA ARG A 349 7.19 -11.50 -1.74
C ARG A 349 6.92 -10.36 -0.78
N VAL A 350 7.80 -10.19 0.19
CA VAL A 350 7.89 -8.99 1.02
C VAL A 350 9.24 -8.35 0.79
N THR A 351 9.27 -7.10 0.37
CA THR A 351 10.49 -6.31 0.19
C THR A 351 10.61 -5.33 1.34
N LEU A 352 11.68 -5.40 2.11
CA LEU A 352 12.00 -4.44 3.16
C LEU A 352 12.90 -3.35 2.60
N TYR A 353 12.47 -2.09 2.69
CA TYR A 353 13.31 -0.93 2.44
C TYR A 353 13.70 -0.32 3.79
N CYS A 354 14.95 -0.55 4.19
CA CYS A 354 15.54 0.00 5.39
C CYS A 354 16.44 1.20 5.07
N ASN A 355 16.43 2.21 5.92
CA ASN A 355 17.31 3.37 5.82
C ASN A 355 18.13 3.53 7.12
N PRO A 356 19.45 3.32 7.11
CA PRO A 356 20.28 3.44 8.30
C PRO A 356 20.38 4.89 8.83
N HIS A 357 19.99 5.89 8.03
CA HIS A 357 19.97 7.31 8.40
C HIS A 357 18.58 7.79 8.87
N ASP A 358 17.59 6.90 9.00
CA ASP A 358 16.25 7.28 9.45
C ASP A 358 16.25 7.69 10.93
N GLN A 359 16.11 8.98 11.21
CA GLN A 359 16.15 9.52 12.58
C GLN A 359 14.86 9.28 13.38
N VAL A 360 13.77 8.85 12.73
CA VAL A 360 12.50 8.57 13.40
C VAL A 360 12.45 7.10 13.79
N ILE A 361 12.72 6.20 12.84
CA ILE A 361 12.65 4.76 13.07
C ILE A 361 13.83 4.26 13.93
N SER A 362 14.94 4.99 13.94
CA SER A 362 16.09 4.73 14.84
C SER A 362 15.92 5.24 16.27
N ALA A 363 14.83 5.95 16.58
CA ALA A 363 14.59 6.45 17.94
C ALA A 363 14.70 5.30 18.95
N SER A 364 15.27 5.58 20.13
CA SER A 364 15.58 4.55 21.13
C SER A 364 14.34 3.80 21.62
N THR A 365 13.17 4.44 21.61
CA THR A 365 11.86 3.85 21.92
C THR A 365 11.24 3.07 20.75
N VAL A 366 11.79 3.17 19.54
CA VAL A 366 11.25 2.52 18.33
C VAL A 366 12.14 1.36 17.92
N LYS A 367 13.39 1.65 17.50
CA LYS A 367 14.34 0.66 16.97
C LYS A 367 13.70 -0.34 16.01
N GLY A 368 13.06 0.20 14.97
CA GLY A 368 12.29 -0.59 14.00
C GLY A 368 13.17 -1.28 12.96
N ILE A 369 12.64 -2.35 12.34
CA ILE A 369 13.28 -3.07 11.23
C ILE A 369 13.47 -2.19 9.98
N GLY A 370 12.76 -1.06 9.89
CA GLY A 370 12.99 -0.03 8.86
C GLY A 370 14.29 0.75 9.03
N TRP A 371 14.94 0.65 10.18
CA TRP A 371 16.28 1.21 10.43
C TRP A 371 17.32 0.10 10.57
N LEU A 372 17.05 -0.91 11.42
CA LEU A 372 17.98 -2.01 11.70
C LEU A 372 18.11 -3.03 10.56
N GLY A 373 17.11 -3.11 9.67
CA GLY A 373 16.97 -4.22 8.76
C GLY A 373 16.50 -5.49 9.47
N LEU A 374 16.78 -6.65 8.86
CA LEU A 374 16.54 -7.97 9.44
C LEU A 374 17.87 -8.72 9.53
N SER A 375 18.07 -9.43 10.65
CA SER A 375 19.16 -10.39 10.83
C SER A 375 18.91 -11.68 10.05
N SER A 376 19.93 -12.54 10.00
CA SER A 376 19.81 -13.91 9.49
C SER A 376 19.03 -14.84 10.44
N GLU A 377 19.04 -14.55 11.74
CA GLU A 377 18.12 -15.11 12.74
C GLU A 377 16.72 -14.51 12.52
#